data_AF-A0A177QBG4-F1
#
_entry.id   AF-A0A177QBG4-F1
#
_cell.length_a   1.000
_cell.length_b   1.000
_cell.length_c   1.000
_cell.angle_alpha   90.00
_cell.angle_beta   90.00
_cell.angle_gamma   90.00
#
_symmetry.space_group_name_H-M   'P 1'
#
loop_
_entity.id
_entity.type
_entity.pdbx_description
1 polymer ?
#
loop_
_entity_poly.entity_id
_entity_poly.type
_entity_poly.pdbx_seq_one_letter_code
_entity_poly.pdbx_strand_id
1 'polypeptide(L)'
;MTLHGTLYEITNFASFVQTHVMESHQPHPNSVRPLKNGWIRLCPGEETHSESPLLPPCRTDNTGRFELDISQVPDAPVFVVAGGSEKLRENYWYRSASVRPVALEQHAHEIYVARATIPDESGFSQADLAGLLEQTKKQVSDLEQITGTITQSDIALQCVGKGGRASGRLVLDPDQSGDLETILHHSVEDFRLELPGPSWLVGLLVSRDAIETSIRNGLRDLALEIDERLRLRAIALFTDQVQTTDPVLGARLADKATLTLERLRYPLVAGTGGTSGGDRAITGDVCLGFPQTFQDSGQRQQEFP
;
A
#
# COMPACT_ATOMS: atom_id res chain seq x y z
N MET A 1 -19.55 23.70 -5.85
CA MET A 1 -18.44 23.40 -4.96
C MET A 1 -17.32 22.82 -5.80
N THR A 2 -16.11 23.38 -5.70
CA THR A 2 -15.00 23.00 -6.58
C THR A 2 -13.75 22.73 -5.77
N LEU A 3 -13.20 21.52 -5.89
CA LEU A 3 -11.87 21.20 -5.42
C LEU A 3 -10.86 21.66 -6.49
N HIS A 4 -9.95 22.56 -6.12
CA HIS A 4 -8.94 23.06 -7.04
C HIS A 4 -7.56 23.05 -6.40
N GLY A 5 -6.53 22.93 -7.23
CA GLY A 5 -5.17 22.80 -6.72
C GLY A 5 -4.13 22.61 -7.81
N THR A 6 -2.91 22.28 -7.40
CA THR A 6 -1.80 21.97 -8.29
C THR A 6 -1.14 20.65 -7.86
N LEU A 7 -0.96 19.75 -8.81
CA LEU A 7 -0.22 18.51 -8.62
C LEU A 7 1.22 18.70 -9.07
N TYR A 8 2.16 18.35 -8.21
CA TYR A 8 3.59 18.48 -8.45
C TYR A 8 4.29 17.14 -8.32
N GLU A 9 5.22 16.88 -9.24
CA GLU A 9 6.20 15.81 -9.12
C GLU A 9 7.45 16.36 -8.42
N ILE A 10 7.94 15.64 -7.41
CA ILE A 10 9.18 15.96 -6.71
C ILE A 10 10.35 15.46 -7.56
N THR A 11 11.15 16.39 -8.08
CA THR A 11 12.30 16.10 -8.96
C THR A 11 13.63 16.06 -8.22
N ASN A 12 13.69 16.62 -7.01
CA ASN A 12 14.84 16.50 -6.11
C ASN A 12 14.34 16.30 -4.68
N PHE A 13 14.23 15.03 -4.28
CA PHE A 13 13.66 14.65 -2.99
C PHE A 13 14.43 15.22 -1.80
N ALA A 14 15.76 15.20 -1.84
CA ALA A 14 16.59 15.75 -0.77
C ALA A 14 16.33 17.24 -0.54
N SER A 15 16.33 18.04 -1.61
CA SER A 15 16.06 19.48 -1.53
C SER A 15 14.63 19.78 -1.09
N PHE A 16 13.66 18.99 -1.56
CA PHE A 16 12.26 19.10 -1.12
C PHE A 16 12.13 18.84 0.38
N VAL A 17 12.71 17.75 0.88
CA VAL A 17 12.65 17.39 2.30
C VAL A 17 13.30 18.46 3.17
N GLN A 18 14.48 18.94 2.80
CA GLN A 18 15.20 19.96 3.57
C GLN A 18 14.40 21.27 3.68
N THR A 19 13.86 21.75 2.56
CA THR A 19 13.17 23.06 2.54
C THR A 19 11.71 22.98 3.00
N HIS A 20 10.98 21.95 2.60
CA HIS A 20 9.54 21.86 2.83
C HIS A 20 9.20 21.05 4.08
N VAL A 21 9.77 19.86 4.23
CA VAL A 21 9.38 18.93 5.31
C VAL A 21 10.05 19.33 6.63
N MET A 22 11.32 19.72 6.61
CA MET A 22 12.10 20.06 7.81
C MET A 22 11.91 21.52 8.23
N GLU A 23 12.01 22.48 7.31
CA GLU A 23 11.92 23.91 7.64
C GLU A 23 10.49 24.48 7.56
N SER A 24 9.52 23.72 7.02
CA SER A 24 8.13 24.17 6.81
C SER A 24 8.02 25.41 5.90
N HIS A 25 8.96 25.59 4.97
CA HIS A 25 8.90 26.62 3.93
C HIS A 25 8.23 26.10 2.65
N GLN A 26 7.99 26.99 1.67
CA GLN A 26 7.67 26.54 0.32
C GLN A 26 8.82 25.68 -0.24
N PRO A 27 8.50 24.62 -1.01
CA PRO A 27 9.54 23.80 -1.60
C PRO A 27 10.42 24.63 -2.53
N HIS A 28 11.72 24.33 -2.56
CA HIS A 28 12.62 24.99 -3.50
C HIS A 28 12.11 24.81 -4.95
N PRO A 29 12.06 25.86 -5.80
CA PRO A 29 11.46 25.76 -7.13
C PRO A 29 12.08 24.70 -8.05
N ASN A 30 13.36 24.36 -7.85
CA ASN A 30 14.05 23.31 -8.61
C ASN A 30 13.85 21.89 -8.03
N SER A 31 13.15 21.77 -6.89
CA SER A 31 12.87 20.48 -6.23
C SER A 31 11.53 19.87 -6.65
N VAL A 32 10.68 20.65 -7.31
CA VAL A 32 9.35 20.25 -7.75
C VAL A 32 9.10 20.73 -9.17
N ARG A 33 8.27 19.99 -9.90
CA ARG A 33 7.80 20.35 -11.24
C ARG A 33 6.28 20.12 -11.30
N PRO A 34 5.50 21.06 -11.86
CA PRO A 34 4.09 20.80 -12.06
C PRO A 34 3.87 19.56 -12.94
N LEU A 35 3.01 18.65 -12.49
CA LEU A 35 2.73 17.41 -13.20
C LEU A 35 1.65 17.64 -14.23
N LYS A 36 2.05 17.76 -15.50
CA LYS A 36 1.13 17.85 -16.65
C LYS A 36 0.44 16.52 -16.92
N ASN A 37 -0.84 16.57 -17.35
CA ASN A 37 -1.65 15.41 -17.74
C ASN A 37 -1.85 14.35 -16.64
N GLY A 38 -1.51 14.67 -15.40
CA GLY A 38 -1.90 13.89 -14.23
C GLY A 38 -3.41 13.88 -14.08
N TRP A 39 -3.91 13.02 -13.22
CA TRP A 39 -5.32 12.95 -12.90
C TRP A 39 -5.54 13.08 -11.39
N ILE A 40 -6.67 13.69 -11.03
CA ILE A 40 -7.21 13.75 -9.67
C ILE A 40 -8.62 13.18 -9.70
N ARG A 41 -8.99 12.41 -8.67
CA ARG A 41 -10.37 11.96 -8.47
C ARG A 41 -10.70 11.85 -6.99
N LEU A 42 -12.00 11.83 -6.70
CA LEU A 42 -12.54 11.48 -5.39
C LEU A 42 -13.00 10.03 -5.38
N CYS A 43 -12.66 9.33 -4.31
CA CYS A 43 -13.12 7.97 -4.01
C CYS A 43 -13.98 7.97 -2.74
N PRO A 44 -15.02 7.13 -2.66
CA PRO A 44 -15.85 7.00 -1.46
C PRO A 44 -15.01 6.48 -0.28
N GLY A 45 -15.27 7.00 0.93
CA GLY A 45 -14.44 6.78 2.11
C GLY A 45 -14.66 5.48 2.87
N GLU A 46 -15.63 4.65 2.48
CA GLU A 46 -15.80 3.30 3.03
C GLU A 46 -15.04 2.29 2.17
N GLU A 47 -14.39 1.32 2.83
CA GLU A 47 -13.57 0.25 2.24
C GLU A 47 -14.33 -0.52 1.15
N THR A 48 -14.25 -0.07 -0.09
CA THR A 48 -14.77 -0.86 -1.20
C THR A 48 -13.75 -0.96 -2.31
N HIS A 49 -13.14 -2.14 -2.42
CA HIS A 49 -12.50 -2.69 -3.62
C HIS A 49 -13.47 -2.82 -4.82
N SER A 50 -14.69 -2.31 -4.68
CA SER A 50 -15.69 -2.17 -5.72
C SER A 50 -16.70 -1.13 -5.27
N GLU A 51 -16.55 0.12 -5.71
CA GLU A 51 -17.70 0.94 -6.08
C GLU A 51 -17.25 2.08 -7.00
N SER A 52 -18.09 2.38 -7.99
CA SER A 52 -17.75 3.22 -9.13
C SER A 52 -17.31 4.62 -8.68
N PRO A 53 -16.32 5.24 -9.36
CA PRO A 53 -15.85 6.57 -8.97
C PRO A 53 -17.04 7.54 -8.94
N LEU A 54 -17.14 8.33 -7.87
CA LEU A 54 -18.24 9.28 -7.64
C LEU A 54 -18.38 10.27 -8.80
N LEU A 55 -17.24 10.61 -9.42
CA LEU A 55 -17.10 11.51 -10.54
C LEU A 55 -15.99 11.02 -11.48
N PRO A 56 -16.03 11.37 -12.77
CA PRO A 56 -14.89 11.16 -13.64
C PRO A 56 -13.65 11.90 -13.10
N PRO A 57 -12.44 11.36 -13.32
CA PRO A 57 -11.21 12.07 -12.94
C PRO A 57 -11.11 13.39 -13.71
N CYS A 58 -10.61 14.44 -13.05
CA CYS A 58 -10.15 15.64 -13.75
C CYS A 58 -8.68 15.48 -14.14
N ARG A 59 -8.26 16.14 -15.21
CA ARG A 59 -6.87 16.15 -15.68
C ARG A 59 -6.20 17.46 -15.30
N THR A 60 -4.92 17.38 -15.00
CA THR A 60 -4.10 18.56 -14.78
C THR A 60 -3.72 19.22 -16.10
N ASP A 61 -3.65 20.54 -16.12
CA ASP A 61 -3.20 21.31 -17.28
C ASP A 61 -1.65 21.32 -17.42
N ASN A 62 -1.13 22.13 -18.36
CA ASN A 62 0.32 22.27 -18.57
C ASN A 62 1.08 22.84 -17.36
N THR A 63 0.36 23.45 -16.41
CA THR A 63 0.88 24.02 -15.17
C THR A 63 0.58 23.15 -13.95
N GLY A 64 0.14 21.90 -14.16
CA GLY A 64 -0.22 20.97 -13.09
C GLY A 64 -1.52 21.30 -12.37
N ARG A 65 -2.25 22.33 -12.80
CA ARG A 65 -3.47 22.79 -12.13
C ARG A 65 -4.64 21.87 -12.45
N PHE A 66 -5.48 21.63 -11.46
CA PHE A 66 -6.71 20.86 -11.62
C PHE A 66 -7.89 21.60 -10.99
N GLU A 67 -9.06 21.35 -11.55
CA GLU A 67 -10.35 21.78 -11.02
C GLU A 67 -11.32 20.60 -11.15
N LEU A 68 -11.88 20.16 -10.02
CA LEU A 68 -12.86 19.09 -9.94
C LEU A 68 -14.16 19.67 -9.37
N ASP A 69 -15.22 19.66 -10.17
CA ASP A 69 -16.56 20.02 -9.68
C ASP A 69 -17.08 18.91 -8.79
N ILE A 70 -17.25 19.21 -7.50
CA ILE A 70 -17.72 18.28 -6.48
C ILE A 70 -19.09 18.67 -5.93
N SER A 71 -19.82 19.53 -6.64
CA SER A 71 -21.17 19.98 -6.26
C SER A 71 -22.21 18.86 -6.13
N GLN A 72 -22.01 17.75 -6.85
CA GLN A 72 -22.89 16.57 -6.82
C GLN A 72 -22.40 15.47 -5.86
N VAL A 73 -21.26 15.68 -5.18
CA VAL A 73 -20.72 14.70 -4.24
C VAL A 73 -21.49 14.82 -2.93
N PRO A 74 -22.11 13.74 -2.44
CA PRO A 74 -22.76 13.75 -1.12
C PRO A 74 -21.76 14.15 -0.03
N ASP A 75 -22.20 14.85 1.02
CA ASP A 75 -21.36 15.17 2.19
C ASP A 75 -21.15 13.94 3.09
N ALA A 76 -20.55 12.91 2.51
CA ALA A 76 -20.07 11.70 3.14
C ALA A 76 -18.53 11.68 3.07
N PRO A 77 -17.84 10.92 3.95
CA PRO A 77 -16.39 10.82 3.88
C PRO A 77 -15.93 10.33 2.50
N VAL A 78 -14.94 11.01 1.93
CA VAL A 78 -14.28 10.69 0.66
C VAL A 78 -12.77 10.79 0.86
N PHE A 79 -11.97 10.26 -0.06
CA PHE A 79 -10.55 10.56 -0.10
C PHE A 79 -10.13 10.99 -1.51
N VAL A 80 -9.12 11.85 -1.56
CA VAL A 80 -8.53 12.39 -2.78
C VAL A 80 -7.43 11.45 -3.22
N VAL A 81 -7.42 11.08 -4.49
CA VAL A 81 -6.32 10.31 -5.08
C VAL A 81 -5.80 10.98 -6.34
N ALA A 82 -4.52 10.77 -6.62
CA ALA A 82 -3.87 11.27 -7.82
C ALA A 82 -2.98 10.23 -8.47
N GLY A 83 -2.69 10.43 -9.75
CA GLY A 83 -1.69 9.66 -10.50
C GLY A 83 -1.25 10.39 -11.77
N GLY A 84 -0.12 9.95 -12.36
CA GLY A 84 0.43 10.58 -13.56
C GLY A 84 0.26 9.77 -14.84
N SER A 85 -0.31 8.56 -14.78
CA SER A 85 -0.54 7.75 -15.98
C SER A 85 -1.78 8.18 -16.75
N GLU A 86 -1.74 8.10 -18.08
CA GLU A 86 -2.94 8.21 -18.91
C GLU A 86 -3.91 7.05 -18.66
N LYS A 87 -3.39 5.90 -18.21
CA LYS A 87 -4.20 4.72 -17.91
C LYS A 87 -4.84 4.84 -16.52
N LEU A 88 -6.14 5.09 -16.53
CA LEU A 88 -7.03 5.10 -15.36
C LEU A 88 -7.06 3.82 -14.52
N ARG A 89 -6.40 2.74 -14.96
CA ARG A 89 -6.32 1.44 -14.29
C ARG A 89 -5.01 1.20 -13.55
N GLU A 90 -4.06 2.13 -13.59
CA GLU A 90 -2.85 2.05 -12.76
C GLU A 90 -3.16 2.61 -11.36
N ASN A 91 -2.53 2.05 -10.33
CA ASN A 91 -2.83 2.39 -8.93
C ASN A 91 -2.41 3.83 -8.60
N TYR A 92 -2.74 4.27 -7.40
CA TYR A 92 -2.61 5.66 -6.99
C TYR A 92 -1.14 6.03 -6.71
N TRP A 93 -0.72 7.21 -7.16
CA TRP A 93 0.54 7.82 -6.73
C TRP A 93 0.38 8.62 -5.43
N TYR A 94 -0.84 9.03 -5.14
CA TYR A 94 -1.21 9.80 -3.96
C TYR A 94 -2.57 9.33 -3.47
N ARG A 95 -2.70 9.28 -2.15
CA ARG A 95 -3.96 9.04 -1.45
C ARG A 95 -4.03 9.93 -0.22
N SER A 96 -5.10 10.68 -0.04
CA SER A 96 -5.35 11.43 1.20
C SER A 96 -5.99 10.54 2.26
N ALA A 97 -5.95 11.00 3.52
CA ALA A 97 -6.88 10.52 4.53
C ALA A 97 -8.33 10.81 4.12
N SER A 98 -9.27 10.11 4.74
CA SER A 98 -10.69 10.38 4.58
C SER A 98 -11.03 11.80 5.07
N VAL A 99 -11.80 12.53 4.27
CA VAL A 99 -12.13 13.94 4.44
C VAL A 99 -13.56 14.17 3.96
N ARG A 100 -14.27 15.12 4.58
CA ARG A 100 -15.59 15.53 4.06
C ARG A 100 -15.42 16.48 2.88
N PRO A 101 -16.23 16.36 1.82
CA PRO A 101 -16.20 17.27 0.70
C PRO A 101 -16.14 18.72 1.16
N VAL A 102 -17.04 19.18 2.05
CA VAL A 102 -17.09 20.59 2.51
C VAL A 102 -15.75 21.19 2.98
N ALA A 103 -14.81 20.39 3.48
CA ALA A 103 -13.48 20.84 3.89
C ALA A 103 -12.53 21.12 2.70
N LEU A 104 -12.81 20.54 1.52
CA LEU A 104 -12.05 20.66 0.28
C LEU A 104 -12.29 21.97 -0.49
N GLU A 105 -13.34 22.74 -0.16
CA GLU A 105 -13.65 23.99 -0.88
C GLU A 105 -12.80 25.17 -0.42
N GLN A 106 -12.20 25.07 0.78
CA GLN A 106 -11.79 26.25 1.52
C GLN A 106 -10.50 26.88 0.98
N HIS A 107 -9.62 26.10 0.34
CA HIS A 107 -8.31 26.56 -0.12
C HIS A 107 -7.82 25.83 -1.38
N ALA A 108 -6.91 26.46 -2.11
CA ALA A 108 -6.17 25.75 -3.17
C ALA A 108 -5.26 24.69 -2.53
N HIS A 109 -5.27 23.48 -3.10
CA HIS A 109 -4.50 22.36 -2.57
C HIS A 109 -3.21 22.13 -3.39
N GLU A 110 -2.07 22.07 -2.72
CA GLU A 110 -0.83 21.59 -3.33
C GLU A 110 -0.61 20.12 -2.96
N ILE A 111 -0.45 19.27 -3.96
CA ILE A 111 -0.17 17.84 -3.80
C ILE A 111 1.20 17.57 -4.39
N TYR A 112 2.12 17.07 -3.57
CA TYR A 112 3.46 16.69 -4.03
C TYR A 112 3.61 15.17 -4.02
N VAL A 113 4.15 14.61 -5.10
CA VAL A 113 4.40 13.17 -5.23
C VAL A 113 5.86 12.90 -5.55
N ALA A 114 6.49 12.00 -4.79
CA ALA A 114 7.80 11.45 -5.07
C ALA A 114 7.65 9.97 -5.41
N ARG A 115 8.42 9.49 -6.39
CA ARG A 115 8.35 8.10 -6.87
C ARG A 115 9.69 7.41 -6.69
N ALA A 116 9.66 6.15 -6.33
CA ALA A 116 10.83 5.30 -6.28
C ALA A 116 10.46 3.86 -6.64
N THR A 117 11.44 3.09 -7.06
CA THR A 117 11.29 1.66 -7.29
C THR A 117 12.10 0.93 -6.24
N ILE A 118 11.46 0.00 -5.52
CA ILE A 118 12.18 -0.88 -4.59
C ILE A 118 13.11 -1.77 -5.43
N PRO A 119 14.45 -1.77 -5.20
CA PRO A 119 15.36 -2.66 -5.89
C PRO A 119 14.96 -4.12 -5.67
N ASP A 120 15.09 -4.96 -6.70
CA ASP A 120 14.58 -6.34 -6.67
C ASP A 120 15.24 -7.15 -5.54
N GLU A 121 16.52 -6.90 -5.27
CA GLU A 121 17.30 -7.50 -4.18
C GLU A 121 16.96 -6.97 -2.78
N SER A 122 16.26 -5.84 -2.70
CA SER A 122 15.84 -5.19 -1.45
C SER A 122 14.37 -5.44 -1.12
N GLY A 123 13.64 -6.14 -1.99
CA GLY A 123 12.25 -6.55 -1.78
C GLY A 123 12.09 -7.64 -0.72
N PHE A 124 10.87 -8.14 -0.58
CA PHE A 124 10.56 -9.27 0.30
C PHE A 124 10.89 -10.59 -0.42
N SER A 125 11.94 -11.29 0.03
CA SER A 125 12.52 -12.43 -0.68
C SER A 125 11.86 -13.77 -0.33
N GLN A 126 12.14 -14.80 -1.13
CA GLN A 126 11.78 -16.19 -0.82
C GLN A 126 12.38 -16.67 0.51
N ALA A 127 13.56 -16.16 0.89
CA ALA A 127 14.19 -16.44 2.18
C ALA A 127 13.44 -15.76 3.34
N ASP A 128 12.98 -14.53 3.15
CA ASP A 128 12.12 -13.85 4.13
C ASP A 128 10.82 -14.61 4.35
N LEU A 129 10.18 -15.06 3.26
CA LEU A 129 8.98 -15.89 3.32
C LEU A 129 9.23 -17.17 4.12
N ALA A 130 10.28 -17.93 3.79
CA ALA A 130 10.62 -19.15 4.49
C ALA A 130 10.87 -18.89 5.99
N GLY A 131 11.56 -17.79 6.33
CA GLY A 131 11.80 -17.37 7.70
C GLY A 131 10.51 -17.07 8.47
N LEU A 132 9.55 -16.36 7.85
CA LEU A 132 8.25 -16.09 8.47
C LEU A 132 7.42 -17.35 8.66
N LEU A 133 7.34 -18.21 7.65
CA LEU A 133 6.57 -19.46 7.73
C LEU A 133 7.11 -20.38 8.83
N GLU A 134 8.43 -20.45 9.02
CA GLU A 134 9.04 -21.19 10.12
C GLU A 134 8.71 -20.58 11.50
N GLN A 135 8.52 -19.27 11.61
CA GLN A 135 8.03 -18.63 12.83
C GLN A 135 6.55 -18.98 13.07
N THR A 136 5.71 -18.88 12.05
CA THR A 136 4.28 -19.26 12.12
C THR A 136 4.12 -20.72 12.52
N LYS A 137 4.94 -21.63 11.97
CA LYS A 137 4.95 -23.05 12.35
C LYS A 137 5.17 -23.26 13.85
N LYS A 138 6.08 -22.50 14.47
CA LYS A 138 6.36 -22.60 15.91
C LYS A 138 5.18 -22.16 16.77
N GLN A 139 4.32 -21.28 16.26
CA GLN A 139 3.13 -20.80 16.95
C GLN A 139 1.94 -21.77 16.84
N VAL A 140 1.92 -22.63 15.82
CA VAL A 140 0.84 -23.59 15.57
C VAL A 140 1.32 -25.01 15.90
N SER A 141 1.03 -25.49 17.12
CA SER A 141 1.51 -26.78 17.66
C SER A 141 1.17 -28.01 16.81
N ASP A 142 0.14 -27.90 15.98
CA ASP A 142 -0.42 -29.02 15.21
C ASP A 142 0.08 -29.06 13.77
N LEU A 143 0.94 -28.12 13.38
CA LEU A 143 1.48 -27.98 12.04
C LEU A 143 2.81 -28.71 11.90
N GLU A 144 2.84 -29.78 11.12
CA GLU A 144 4.05 -30.57 10.86
C GLU A 144 4.95 -29.87 9.85
N GLN A 145 4.35 -29.25 8.83
CA GLN A 145 5.05 -28.58 7.75
C GLN A 145 4.22 -27.42 7.20
N ILE A 146 4.90 -26.32 6.89
CA ILE A 146 4.36 -25.21 6.11
C ILE A 146 5.41 -24.81 5.08
N THR A 147 4.97 -24.65 3.84
CA THR A 147 5.82 -24.25 2.72
C THR A 147 5.09 -23.19 1.93
N GLY A 148 5.82 -22.17 1.49
CA GLY A 148 5.29 -21.13 0.63
C GLY A 148 6.29 -20.79 -0.46
N THR A 149 5.78 -20.50 -1.65
CA THR A 149 6.59 -20.13 -2.81
C THR A 149 6.03 -18.86 -3.41
N ILE A 150 6.89 -17.85 -3.57
CA ILE A 150 6.56 -16.64 -4.30
C ILE A 150 6.52 -17.01 -5.78
N THR A 151 5.36 -16.83 -6.41
CA THR A 151 5.14 -17.10 -7.83
C THR A 151 5.26 -15.81 -8.64
N GLN A 152 4.81 -15.81 -9.89
CA GLN A 152 4.80 -14.61 -10.74
C GLN A 152 3.73 -13.58 -10.36
N SER A 153 2.77 -13.94 -9.50
CA SER A 153 1.60 -13.12 -9.20
C SER A 153 1.03 -13.30 -7.79
N ASP A 154 1.46 -14.34 -7.07
CA ASP A 154 0.87 -14.70 -5.78
C ASP A 154 1.91 -15.42 -4.91
N ILE A 155 1.50 -15.78 -3.70
CA ILE A 155 2.25 -16.70 -2.84
C ILE A 155 1.44 -17.99 -2.74
N ALA A 156 1.96 -19.06 -3.32
CA ALA A 156 1.38 -20.39 -3.20
C ALA A 156 1.78 -21.00 -1.87
N LEU A 157 0.81 -21.45 -1.07
CA LEU A 157 1.02 -21.98 0.27
C LEU A 157 0.51 -23.41 0.38
N GLN A 158 1.26 -24.23 1.09
CA GLN A 158 0.90 -25.60 1.42
C GLN A 158 1.26 -25.90 2.88
N CYS A 159 0.31 -26.49 3.58
CA CYS A 159 0.38 -26.82 5.00
C CYS A 159 0.06 -28.31 5.17
N VAL A 160 0.79 -28.98 6.06
CA VAL A 160 0.54 -30.38 6.45
C VAL A 160 0.55 -30.47 7.97
N GLY A 161 -0.43 -31.15 8.55
CA GLY A 161 -0.50 -31.36 9.99
C GLY A 161 -1.53 -32.43 10.38
N LYS A 162 -1.15 -33.33 11.31
CA LYS A 162 -2.01 -34.37 11.87
C LYS A 162 -2.75 -35.20 10.81
N GLY A 163 -2.06 -35.51 9.71
CA GLY A 163 -2.61 -36.28 8.58
C GLY A 163 -3.51 -35.50 7.62
N GLY A 164 -3.78 -34.21 7.89
CA GLY A 164 -4.47 -33.30 6.99
C GLY A 164 -3.52 -32.47 6.14
N ARG A 165 -4.03 -31.95 5.02
CA ARG A 165 -3.32 -31.06 4.11
C ARG A 165 -4.20 -29.86 3.81
N ALA A 166 -3.60 -28.67 3.80
CA ALA A 166 -4.26 -27.47 3.30
C ALA A 166 -3.38 -26.80 2.24
N SER A 167 -4.02 -26.16 1.27
CA SER A 167 -3.34 -25.34 0.28
C SER A 167 -4.15 -24.10 -0.02
N GLY A 168 -3.49 -23.01 -0.41
CA GLY A 168 -4.17 -21.79 -0.85
C GLY A 168 -3.20 -20.87 -1.57
N ARG A 169 -3.75 -19.80 -2.14
CA ARG A 169 -2.97 -18.73 -2.76
C ARG A 169 -3.24 -17.45 -2.00
N LEU A 170 -2.18 -16.79 -1.53
CA LEU A 170 -2.25 -15.44 -1.00
C LEU A 170 -1.95 -14.49 -2.16
N VAL A 171 -2.98 -13.78 -2.61
CA VAL A 171 -2.88 -12.75 -3.65
C VAL A 171 -2.71 -11.42 -2.93
N LEU A 172 -1.72 -10.64 -3.38
CA LEU A 172 -1.42 -9.31 -2.86
C LEU A 172 -1.64 -8.31 -3.98
N ASP A 173 -2.35 -7.24 -3.68
CA ASP A 173 -2.62 -6.15 -4.61
C ASP A 173 -2.28 -4.82 -3.92
N PRO A 174 -1.86 -3.78 -4.66
CA PRO A 174 -1.74 -2.45 -4.09
C PRO A 174 -3.04 -1.99 -3.44
N ASP A 175 -2.94 -1.46 -2.23
CA ASP A 175 -4.13 -1.00 -1.52
C ASP A 175 -4.72 0.25 -2.18
N GLN A 176 -6.05 0.25 -2.29
CA GLN A 176 -6.83 1.33 -2.90
C GLN A 176 -7.88 1.91 -1.93
N SER A 177 -7.86 1.49 -0.67
CA SER A 177 -8.77 1.96 0.37
C SER A 177 -8.39 3.37 0.85
N GLY A 178 -9.10 3.93 1.82
CA GLY A 178 -8.73 5.19 2.50
C GLY A 178 -7.78 5.01 3.69
N ASP A 179 -7.42 3.78 4.04
CA ASP A 179 -6.49 3.47 5.14
C ASP A 179 -5.06 3.77 4.72
N LEU A 180 -4.42 4.74 5.39
CA LEU A 180 -3.06 5.17 5.07
C LEU A 180 -1.97 4.28 5.68
N GLU A 181 -2.32 3.40 6.61
CA GLU A 181 -1.35 2.53 7.28
C GLU A 181 -0.99 1.31 6.44
N THR A 182 -1.90 0.90 5.54
CA THR A 182 -1.71 -0.26 4.66
C THR A 182 -1.37 0.17 3.24
N ILE A 183 -0.42 -0.53 2.61
CA ILE A 183 -0.05 -0.32 1.20
C ILE A 183 -0.42 -1.51 0.32
N LEU A 184 -0.77 -2.64 0.93
CA LEU A 184 -1.24 -3.86 0.29
C LEU A 184 -2.63 -4.24 0.77
N HIS A 185 -3.50 -4.53 -0.18
CA HIS A 185 -4.64 -5.38 0.01
C HIS A 185 -4.23 -6.85 -0.15
N HIS A 186 -4.92 -7.76 0.54
CA HIS A 186 -4.69 -9.18 0.38
C HIS A 186 -6.00 -9.96 0.28
N SER A 187 -5.97 -11.03 -0.50
CA SER A 187 -7.05 -12.01 -0.56
C SER A 187 -6.49 -13.43 -0.56
N VAL A 188 -7.28 -14.36 0.00
CA VAL A 188 -6.94 -15.78 0.04
C VAL A 188 -7.82 -16.53 -0.94
N GLU A 189 -7.23 -16.95 -2.06
CA GLU A 189 -7.87 -17.66 -3.15
C GLU A 189 -7.55 -19.17 -3.12
N ASP A 190 -8.35 -19.96 -3.84
CA ASP A 190 -8.15 -21.40 -4.07
C ASP A 190 -7.85 -22.23 -2.82
N PHE A 191 -8.46 -21.84 -1.70
CA PHE A 191 -8.27 -22.55 -0.45
C PHE A 191 -8.87 -23.97 -0.55
N ARG A 192 -8.05 -24.98 -0.26
CA ARG A 192 -8.42 -26.39 -0.22
C ARG A 192 -7.95 -26.99 1.09
N LEU A 193 -8.83 -27.77 1.71
CA LEU A 193 -8.54 -28.50 2.94
C LEU A 193 -8.93 -29.97 2.74
N GLU A 194 -7.93 -30.83 2.82
CA GLU A 194 -8.04 -32.28 2.76
C GLU A 194 -7.81 -32.83 4.17
N LEU A 195 -8.84 -33.48 4.73
CA LEU A 195 -8.75 -34.08 6.05
C LEU A 195 -8.64 -35.61 5.94
N PRO A 196 -7.91 -36.28 6.84
CA PRO A 196 -7.74 -37.72 6.79
C PRO A 196 -9.02 -38.46 7.18
N GLY A 197 -9.45 -39.42 6.36
CA GLY A 197 -10.59 -40.30 6.65
C GLY A 197 -11.90 -39.90 5.96
N PRO A 198 -12.96 -40.73 6.10
CA PRO A 198 -14.24 -40.44 5.47
C PRO A 198 -14.88 -39.20 6.12
N SER A 199 -15.38 -38.29 5.29
CA SER A 199 -15.81 -36.92 5.66
C SER A 199 -16.85 -36.86 6.79
N TRP A 200 -17.64 -37.92 7.00
CA TRP A 200 -18.63 -38.02 8.08
C TRP A 200 -18.02 -38.25 9.48
N LEU A 201 -16.84 -38.86 9.56
CA LEU A 201 -16.18 -39.23 10.83
C LEU A 201 -15.31 -38.08 11.35
N VAL A 202 -14.73 -37.29 10.45
CA VAL A 202 -13.91 -36.12 10.79
C VAL A 202 -14.75 -34.93 11.25
N GLY A 203 -15.91 -34.70 10.63
CA GLY A 203 -16.82 -33.60 11.01
C GLY A 203 -17.38 -33.69 12.43
N LEU A 204 -17.28 -34.86 13.08
CA LEU A 204 -17.67 -35.08 14.48
C LEU A 204 -16.58 -34.71 15.49
N LEU A 205 -15.31 -34.67 15.07
CA LEU A 205 -14.15 -34.49 15.96
C LEU A 205 -13.37 -33.20 15.70
N VAL A 206 -13.44 -32.67 14.49
CA VAL A 206 -12.68 -31.48 14.08
C VAL A 206 -13.56 -30.57 13.24
N SER A 207 -13.70 -29.32 13.67
CA SER A 207 -14.42 -28.31 12.89
C SER A 207 -13.56 -27.87 11.71
N ARG A 208 -14.03 -28.19 10.50
CA ARG A 208 -13.42 -27.74 9.24
C ARG A 208 -13.32 -26.21 9.21
N ASP A 209 -14.39 -25.53 9.63
CA ASP A 209 -14.48 -24.08 9.62
C ASP A 209 -13.48 -23.44 10.58
N ALA A 210 -13.22 -24.08 11.72
CA ALA A 210 -12.20 -23.61 12.66
C ALA A 210 -10.78 -23.72 12.09
N ILE A 211 -10.45 -24.82 11.39
CA ILE A 211 -9.16 -24.98 10.71
C ILE A 211 -9.02 -23.94 9.60
N GLU A 212 -10.05 -23.80 8.76
CA GLU A 212 -10.03 -22.83 7.67
C GLU A 212 -9.86 -21.40 8.21
N THR A 213 -10.60 -21.02 9.25
CA THR A 213 -10.47 -19.71 9.89
C THR A 213 -9.06 -19.50 10.45
N SER A 214 -8.51 -20.49 11.13
CA SER A 214 -7.14 -20.42 11.69
C SER A 214 -6.09 -20.22 10.61
N ILE A 215 -6.18 -20.97 9.50
CA ILE A 215 -5.25 -20.83 8.38
C ILE A 215 -5.43 -19.46 7.71
N ARG A 216 -6.66 -19.03 7.45
CA ARG A 216 -6.94 -17.71 6.87
C ARG A 216 -6.39 -16.58 7.74
N ASN A 217 -6.51 -16.67 9.06
CA ASN A 217 -5.91 -15.72 9.98
C ASN A 217 -4.37 -15.73 9.88
N GLY A 218 -3.73 -16.89 9.84
CA GLY A 218 -2.27 -16.97 9.66
C GLY A 218 -1.79 -16.41 8.32
N LEU A 219 -2.57 -16.56 7.25
CA LEU A 219 -2.27 -15.96 5.95
C LEU A 219 -2.47 -14.44 5.94
N ARG A 220 -3.47 -13.95 6.66
CA ARG A 220 -3.66 -12.52 6.90
C ARG A 220 -2.48 -11.94 7.67
N ASP A 221 -2.03 -12.59 8.75
CA ASP A 221 -0.88 -12.13 9.54
C ASP A 221 0.40 -12.10 8.68
N LEU A 222 0.59 -13.11 7.82
CA LEU A 222 1.67 -13.12 6.84
C LEU A 222 1.58 -11.92 5.88
N ALA A 223 0.39 -11.60 5.38
CA ALA A 223 0.19 -10.47 4.48
C ALA A 223 0.52 -9.13 5.16
N LEU A 224 0.10 -8.95 6.42
CA LEU A 224 0.39 -7.75 7.21
C LEU A 224 1.89 -7.59 7.48
N GLU A 225 2.61 -8.67 7.74
CA GLU A 225 4.07 -8.63 7.91
C GLU A 225 4.80 -8.31 6.60
N ILE A 226 4.31 -8.80 5.45
CA ILE A 226 4.85 -8.43 4.14
C ILE A 226 4.61 -6.95 3.85
N ASP A 227 3.39 -6.46 4.11
CA ASP A 227 2.99 -5.06 3.98
C ASP A 227 3.94 -4.16 4.78
N GLU A 228 4.11 -4.45 6.07
CA GLU A 228 4.97 -3.68 6.96
C GLU A 228 6.43 -3.68 6.49
N ARG A 229 6.97 -4.83 6.08
CA ARG A 229 8.34 -4.90 5.58
C ARG A 229 8.53 -4.08 4.31
N LEU A 230 7.61 -4.16 3.35
CA LEU A 230 7.70 -3.36 2.13
C LEU A 230 7.56 -1.87 2.42
N ARG A 231 6.69 -1.50 3.36
CA ARG A 231 6.53 -0.12 3.84
C ARG A 231 7.84 0.42 4.44
N LEU A 232 8.45 -0.33 5.35
CA LEU A 232 9.74 0.05 5.95
C LEU A 232 10.87 0.15 4.92
N ARG A 233 10.93 -0.76 3.94
CA ARG A 233 11.90 -0.69 2.84
C ARG A 233 11.69 0.54 1.97
N ALA A 234 10.45 0.87 1.64
CA ALA A 234 10.11 2.06 0.87
C ALA A 234 10.54 3.34 1.61
N ILE A 235 10.24 3.45 2.90
CA ILE A 235 10.64 4.61 3.73
C ILE A 235 12.17 4.73 3.78
N ALA A 236 12.90 3.61 3.93
CA ALA A 236 14.35 3.60 3.93
C ALA A 236 14.92 4.14 2.60
N LEU A 237 14.38 3.71 1.45
CA LEU A 237 14.81 4.19 0.12
C LEU A 237 14.66 5.70 -0.04
N PHE A 238 13.58 6.29 0.48
CA PHE A 238 13.40 7.74 0.44
C PHE A 238 14.32 8.45 1.44
N THR A 239 14.52 7.87 2.62
CA THR A 239 15.43 8.43 3.65
C THR A 239 16.88 8.48 3.14
N ASP A 240 17.33 7.43 2.47
CA ASP A 240 18.69 7.32 1.92
C ASP A 240 18.99 8.40 0.86
N GLN A 241 17.97 8.87 0.13
CA GLN A 241 18.12 9.94 -0.86
C GLN A 241 18.46 11.29 -0.23
N VAL A 242 18.09 11.52 1.03
CA VAL A 242 18.29 12.82 1.71
C VAL A 242 19.73 12.98 2.24
N GLN A 243 20.49 11.88 2.33
CA GLN A 243 21.88 11.85 2.81
C GLN A 243 22.06 12.59 4.16
N THR A 244 21.07 12.50 5.04
CA THR A 244 21.11 13.11 6.38
C THR A 244 21.44 12.07 7.44
N THR A 245 22.08 12.53 8.51
CA THR A 245 22.32 11.73 9.73
C THR A 245 21.23 11.91 10.77
N ASP A 246 20.19 12.72 10.49
CA ASP A 246 19.08 12.95 11.41
C ASP A 246 18.26 11.66 11.61
N PRO A 247 18.30 11.04 12.80
CA PRO A 247 17.61 9.78 13.06
C PRO A 247 16.09 9.94 13.09
N VAL A 248 15.57 11.17 13.17
CA VAL A 248 14.13 11.44 13.26
C VAL A 248 13.50 11.67 11.88
N LEU A 249 14.30 11.79 10.81
CA LEU A 249 13.77 12.04 9.47
C LEU A 249 12.75 10.99 9.03
N GLY A 250 13.06 9.70 9.21
CA GLY A 250 12.15 8.61 8.83
C GLY A 250 10.79 8.72 9.53
N ALA A 251 10.78 9.04 10.82
CA ALA A 251 9.55 9.25 11.58
C ALA A 251 8.77 10.49 11.10
N ARG A 252 9.46 11.59 10.78
CA ARG A 252 8.82 12.80 10.23
C ARG A 252 8.25 12.58 8.84
N LEU A 253 8.92 11.78 8.00
CA LEU A 253 8.39 11.40 6.69
C LEU A 253 7.15 10.53 6.85
N ALA A 254 7.17 9.55 7.74
CA ALA A 254 6.00 8.71 8.03
C ALA A 254 4.80 9.52 8.54
N ASP A 255 5.03 10.56 9.34
CA ASP A 255 3.98 11.44 9.86
C ASP A 255 3.40 12.41 8.81
N LYS A 256 4.26 12.96 7.94
CA LYS A 256 3.88 13.99 6.97
C LYS A 256 3.55 13.47 5.57
N ALA A 257 3.78 12.19 5.31
CA ALA A 257 3.61 11.61 3.98
C ALA A 257 2.70 10.39 4.01
N THR A 258 2.01 10.17 2.91
CA THR A 258 1.24 8.97 2.63
C THR A 258 2.04 8.09 1.70
N LEU A 259 2.24 6.82 2.05
CA LEU A 259 2.86 5.85 1.16
C LEU A 259 1.78 5.13 0.36
N THR A 260 1.98 5.00 -0.96
CA THR A 260 1.16 4.15 -1.82
C THR A 260 2.04 3.26 -2.69
N LEU A 261 1.47 2.16 -3.15
CA LEU A 261 2.11 1.28 -4.12
C LEU A 261 1.45 1.50 -5.49
N GLU A 262 2.20 2.01 -6.45
CA GLU A 262 1.72 2.16 -7.83
C GLU A 262 1.61 0.78 -8.50
N ARG A 263 2.58 -0.10 -8.22
CA ARG A 263 2.66 -1.40 -8.86
C ARG A 263 3.37 -2.41 -7.99
N LEU A 264 2.77 -3.59 -7.83
CA LEU A 264 3.41 -4.76 -7.25
C LEU A 264 4.08 -5.59 -8.37
N ARG A 265 5.26 -6.15 -8.08
CA ARG A 265 6.07 -6.91 -9.02
C ARG A 265 6.67 -8.14 -8.34
N TYR A 266 6.88 -9.19 -9.13
CA TYR A 266 7.41 -10.48 -8.67
C TYR A 266 8.64 -10.90 -9.49
N PRO A 267 9.74 -10.13 -9.48
CA PRO A 267 10.92 -10.41 -10.28
C PRO A 267 11.60 -11.72 -9.88
N LEU A 268 12.31 -12.32 -10.84
CA LEU A 268 13.31 -13.35 -10.55
C LEU A 268 14.55 -12.66 -10.02
N VAL A 269 15.03 -13.10 -8.86
CA VAL A 269 16.27 -12.61 -8.23
C VAL A 269 17.32 -13.70 -8.41
N ALA A 270 18.55 -13.30 -8.72
CA ALA A 270 19.65 -14.24 -8.89
C ALA A 270 19.88 -15.00 -7.58
N GLY A 271 19.49 -16.28 -7.56
CA GLY A 271 19.76 -17.16 -6.43
C GLY A 271 21.27 -17.36 -6.26
N THR A 272 21.73 -17.47 -5.02
CA THR A 272 23.13 -17.78 -4.70
C THR A 272 23.57 -19.19 -5.12
N GLY A 273 22.67 -20.02 -5.67
CA GLY A 273 22.96 -21.36 -6.19
C GLY A 273 22.44 -21.50 -7.63
N GLY A 274 23.32 -21.88 -8.56
CA GLY A 274 23.08 -21.94 -10.02
C GLY A 274 22.09 -22.98 -10.54
N THR A 275 20.99 -23.24 -9.84
CA THR A 275 19.85 -24.02 -10.33
C THR A 275 18.89 -23.12 -11.12
N SER A 276 18.40 -23.61 -12.26
CA SER A 276 17.63 -22.89 -13.28
C SER A 276 16.21 -22.46 -12.89
N GLY A 277 15.82 -22.60 -11.62
CA GLY A 277 14.62 -21.97 -11.04
C GLY A 277 15.08 -20.88 -10.09
N GLY A 278 15.16 -19.63 -10.56
CA GLY A 278 15.55 -18.51 -9.72
C GLY A 278 14.51 -18.24 -8.63
N ASP A 279 14.98 -17.85 -7.44
CA ASP A 279 14.12 -17.36 -6.38
C ASP A 279 13.39 -16.09 -6.86
N ARG A 280 12.22 -15.82 -6.28
CA ARG A 280 11.48 -14.59 -6.51
C ARG A 280 11.48 -13.71 -5.28
N ALA A 281 11.30 -12.43 -5.51
CA ALA A 281 11.00 -11.46 -4.48
C ALA A 281 9.67 -10.76 -4.80
N ILE A 282 9.08 -10.14 -3.79
CA ILE A 282 7.97 -9.21 -3.92
C ILE A 282 8.56 -7.81 -3.78
N THR A 283 8.32 -6.98 -4.78
CA THR A 283 8.83 -5.60 -4.84
C THR A 283 7.76 -4.71 -5.47
N GLY A 284 8.02 -3.41 -5.58
CA GLY A 284 7.10 -2.54 -6.29
C GLY A 284 7.62 -1.14 -6.57
N ASP A 285 6.81 -0.43 -7.34
CA ASP A 285 6.95 0.99 -7.60
C ASP A 285 6.14 1.73 -6.53
N VAL A 286 6.80 2.49 -5.69
CA VAL A 286 6.24 3.17 -4.51
C VAL A 286 6.16 4.66 -4.76
N CYS A 287 5.15 5.29 -4.16
CA CYS A 287 4.97 6.73 -4.20
C CYS A 287 4.80 7.29 -2.79
N LEU A 288 5.52 8.37 -2.47
CA LEU A 288 5.26 9.20 -1.31
C LEU A 288 4.47 10.44 -1.72
N GLY A 289 3.31 10.61 -1.10
CA GLY A 289 2.43 11.74 -1.25
C GLY A 289 2.50 12.69 -0.07
N PHE A 290 2.60 14.00 -0.30
CA PHE A 290 2.60 15.00 0.78
C PHE A 290 1.36 15.89 0.67
N PRO A 291 0.37 15.72 1.58
CA PRO A 291 -0.76 16.63 1.68
C PRO A 291 -0.36 17.91 2.40
N GLN A 292 -0.42 19.06 1.74
CA GLN A 292 -0.20 20.34 2.44
C GLN A 292 -1.38 20.73 3.36
N THR A 293 -2.60 20.32 3.02
CA THR A 293 -3.83 20.95 3.56
C THR A 293 -4.92 19.98 4.04
N PHE A 294 -4.76 18.67 3.86
CA PHE A 294 -5.78 17.70 4.29
C PHE A 294 -5.65 17.26 5.76
N GLN A 295 -4.55 17.62 6.44
CA GLN A 295 -4.31 17.26 7.85
C GLN A 295 -4.80 18.32 8.85
N ASP A 296 -4.96 19.59 8.44
CA ASP A 296 -5.19 20.71 9.38
C ASP A 296 -6.67 20.86 9.82
N SER A 297 -7.60 20.14 9.21
CA SER A 297 -9.04 20.21 9.52
C SER A 297 -9.46 19.39 10.75
N GLY A 298 -8.58 18.53 11.31
CA GLY A 298 -8.91 17.64 12.43
C GLY A 298 -8.49 18.14 13.81
N GLN A 299 -7.51 19.04 13.93
CA GLN A 299 -6.96 19.46 15.23
C GLN A 299 -7.49 20.79 15.78
N ARG A 300 -8.29 21.56 15.02
CA ARG A 300 -8.88 22.83 15.51
C ARG A 300 -10.31 22.74 16.04
N GLN A 301 -10.86 21.54 16.28
CA GLN A 301 -12.21 21.38 16.85
C GLN A 301 -12.26 20.91 18.32
N GLN A 302 -11.12 20.81 19.01
CA GLN A 302 -11.09 20.62 20.46
C GLN A 302 -10.38 21.76 21.18
N GLU A 303 -10.85 22.99 20.97
CA GLU A 303 -10.57 24.10 21.89
C GLU A 303 -11.62 25.20 21.66
N PHE A 304 -12.75 25.07 22.33
CA PHE A 304 -13.55 26.22 22.76
C PHE A 304 -13.94 25.99 24.24
N PRO A 305 -13.92 27.06 25.07
CA PRO A 305 -14.17 26.98 26.51
C PRO A 305 -15.60 26.58 26.87
#